data_AF-A0A0L8FVD7-F1
#
_entry.id   AF-A0A0L8FVD7-F1
#
_cell.length_a   1.000
_cell.length_b   1.000
_cell.length_c   1.000
_cell.angle_alpha   90.00
_cell.angle_beta   90.00
_cell.angle_gamma   90.00
#
_symmetry.space_group_name_H-M   'P 1'
#
loop_
_entity.id
_entity.type
_entity.pdbx_description
1 polymer ?
#
loop_
_entity_poly.entity_id
_entity_poly.type
_entity_poly.pdbx_seq_one_letter_code
_entity_poly.pdbx_strand_id
1 'polypeptide(L)'
;MTDSSDRCFINIKRPVYKTDEFIKTFQKEITPLRWHARLGFYLRNKMKCSKRDLLGMLPIINVIQTYQLKAFFLGDFISGITVGFMQLPQGQ
;
A
#
# COMPACT_ATOMS: atom_id res chain seq x y z
N MET A 1 57.87 0.11 -27.35
CA MET A 1 57.64 1.54 -27.60
C MET A 1 56.39 1.94 -26.82
N THR A 2 56.62 2.61 -25.70
CA THR A 2 55.72 3.49 -24.92
C THR A 2 54.26 3.10 -24.72
N ASP A 3 53.98 2.49 -23.57
CA ASP A 3 52.68 2.45 -22.91
C ASP A 3 52.30 3.86 -22.43
N SER A 4 51.43 4.53 -23.19
CA SER A 4 50.92 5.87 -22.86
C SER A 4 49.80 5.72 -21.84
N SER A 5 50.17 5.56 -20.57
CA SER A 5 49.24 5.74 -19.45
C SER A 5 48.75 7.19 -19.45
N ASP A 6 47.62 7.43 -20.12
CA ASP A 6 46.93 8.72 -20.13
C ASP A 6 46.49 9.06 -18.71
N ARG A 7 47.28 9.91 -18.05
CA ARG A 7 47.01 10.37 -16.69
C ARG A 7 45.75 11.23 -16.71
N CYS A 8 44.65 10.65 -16.23
CA CYS A 8 43.40 11.38 -16.02
C CYS A 8 43.58 12.41 -14.91
N PHE A 9 43.48 13.70 -15.26
CA PHE A 9 43.48 14.79 -14.29
C PHE A 9 42.04 15.10 -13.87
N ILE A 10 41.70 14.84 -12.61
CA ILE A 10 40.38 15.14 -12.07
C ILE A 10 40.39 16.55 -11.49
N ASN A 11 39.72 17.49 -12.18
CA ASN A 11 39.56 18.86 -11.71
C ASN A 11 38.29 18.98 -10.86
N ILE A 12 38.46 19.08 -9.54
CA ILE A 12 37.35 19.23 -8.59
C ILE A 12 37.33 20.65 -8.06
N LYS A 13 36.30 21.42 -8.43
CA LYS A 13 35.99 22.72 -7.82
C LYS A 13 34.82 22.54 -6.85
N ARG A 14 35.11 22.45 -5.55
CA ARG A 14 34.10 22.43 -4.48
C ARG A 14 34.55 23.26 -3.28
N PRO A 15 33.64 23.96 -2.60
CA PRO A 15 33.95 24.67 -1.36
C PRO A 15 34.33 23.67 -0.25
N VAL A 16 35.19 24.11 0.67
CA VAL A 16 35.60 23.34 1.83
C VAL A 16 34.64 23.65 2.98
N TYR A 17 33.99 22.62 3.51
CA TYR A 17 33.06 22.73 4.62
C TYR A 17 33.68 22.21 5.92
N LYS A 18 33.27 22.80 7.05
CA LYS A 18 33.47 22.18 8.36
C LYS A 18 32.45 21.06 8.56
N THR A 19 32.83 20.03 9.31
CA THR A 19 31.99 18.84 9.54
C THR A 19 30.58 19.19 10.01
N ASP A 20 30.46 20.13 10.95
CA ASP A 20 29.17 20.52 11.55
C ASP A 20 28.27 21.25 10.54
N GLU A 21 28.85 22.14 9.73
CA GLU A 21 28.12 22.87 8.68
C GLU A 21 27.71 21.94 7.54
N PHE A 22 28.56 20.97 7.19
CA PHE A 22 28.28 19.97 6.17
C PHE A 22 27.08 19.10 6.58
N ILE A 23 27.09 18.59 7.82
CA ILE A 23 26.00 17.80 8.37
C ILE A 23 24.71 18.63 8.39
N LYS A 24 24.75 19.86 8.90
CA LYS A 24 23.56 20.71 8.95
C LYS A 24 22.95 21.00 7.58
N THR A 25 23.79 21.16 6.55
CA THR A 25 23.34 21.55 5.20
C THR A 25 22.88 20.36 4.37
N PHE A 26 23.56 19.21 4.50
CA PHE A 26 23.34 18.06 3.62
C PHE A 26 22.63 16.88 4.29
N GLN A 27 22.65 16.80 5.62
CA GLN A 27 21.88 15.79 6.33
C GLN A 27 20.44 16.25 6.41
N LYS A 28 19.61 15.74 5.47
CA LYS A 28 18.16 15.82 5.62
C LYS A 28 17.80 15.17 6.94
N GLU A 29 17.15 15.93 7.83
CA GLU A 29 16.51 15.32 8.98
C GLU A 29 15.53 14.28 8.44
N ILE A 30 15.78 13.01 8.78
CA ILE A 30 14.83 11.93 8.57
C ILE A 30 13.69 12.23 9.54
N THR A 31 12.78 13.10 9.14
CA THR A 31 11.56 13.32 9.91
C THR A 31 10.86 11.97 9.99
N PRO A 32 10.59 11.43 11.19
CA PRO A 32 9.90 10.17 11.30
C PRO A 32 8.50 10.39 10.73
N LEU A 33 8.28 9.87 9.52
CA LEU A 33 6.97 9.91 8.89
C LEU A 33 5.97 9.30 9.87
N ARG A 34 4.93 10.08 10.21
CA ARG A 34 3.82 9.68 11.08
C ARG A 34 3.37 8.28 10.69
N TRP A 35 3.14 7.41 11.66
CA TRP A 35 2.89 5.97 11.41
C TRP A 35 1.81 5.72 10.34
N HIS A 36 0.77 6.57 10.27
CA HIS A 36 -0.24 6.55 9.22
C HIS A 36 0.30 6.79 7.80
N ALA A 37 1.26 7.71 7.64
CA ALA A 37 1.91 7.96 6.36
C ALA A 37 2.77 6.76 5.93
N ARG A 38 3.39 6.08 6.91
CA ARG A 38 4.14 4.85 6.69
C ARG A 38 3.22 3.68 6.29
N LEU A 39 2.09 3.53 6.98
CA LEU A 39 1.07 2.52 6.67
C LEU A 39 0.44 2.76 5.29
N GLY A 40 0.09 4.01 4.98
CA GLY A 40 -0.46 4.42 3.69
C GLY A 40 0.52 4.18 2.54
N PHE A 41 1.80 4.48 2.73
CA PHE A 41 2.84 4.17 1.73
C PHE A 41 3.05 2.66 1.55
N TYR A 42 3.00 1.89 2.63
CA TYR A 42 3.15 0.43 2.60
C TYR A 42 1.95 -0.25 1.92
N LEU A 43 0.73 0.14 2.28
CA LEU A 43 -0.49 -0.34 1.63
C LEU A 43 -0.55 0.07 0.17
N ARG A 44 -0.16 1.29 -0.18
CA ARG A 44 -0.13 1.77 -1.57
C ARG A 44 0.92 1.04 -2.43
N ASN A 45 2.08 0.71 -1.86
CA ASN A 45 3.13 -0.02 -2.58
C ASN A 45 2.89 -1.54 -2.62
N LYS A 46 2.24 -2.11 -1.60
CA LYS A 46 1.85 -3.52 -1.57
C LYS A 46 0.60 -3.79 -2.41
N MET A 47 -0.38 -2.87 -2.37
CA MET A 47 -1.56 -2.87 -3.24
C MET A 47 -1.32 -2.05 -4.50
N LYS A 48 -0.27 -2.40 -5.25
CA LYS A 48 -0.24 -2.15 -6.71
C LYS A 48 -1.26 -3.00 -7.45
N CYS A 49 -2.02 -3.84 -6.74
CA CYS A 49 -3.20 -4.52 -7.27
C CYS A 49 -4.10 -3.47 -7.91
N SER A 50 -4.30 -3.61 -9.22
CA SER A 50 -5.31 -2.84 -9.92
C SER A 50 -6.61 -2.96 -9.13
N LYS A 51 -7.36 -1.86 -8.96
CA LYS A 51 -8.68 -1.92 -8.31
C LYS A 51 -9.53 -3.05 -8.93
N ARG A 52 -9.32 -3.34 -10.22
CA ARG A 52 -9.93 -4.44 -10.97
C ARG A 52 -9.50 -5.84 -10.48
N ASP A 53 -8.23 -6.03 -10.12
CA ASP A 53 -7.75 -7.32 -9.59
C ASP A 53 -8.26 -7.56 -8.17
N LEU A 54 -8.28 -6.52 -7.32
CA LEU A 54 -8.85 -6.62 -5.97
C LEU A 54 -10.36 -6.91 -6.02
N LEU A 55 -11.08 -6.26 -6.94
CA LEU A 55 -12.50 -6.51 -7.22
C LEU A 55 -12.72 -7.93 -7.79
N GLY A 56 -11.78 -8.46 -8.59
CA GLY A 56 -11.83 -9.82 -9.10
C GLY A 56 -11.48 -10.90 -8.08
N MET A 57 -10.60 -10.61 -7.12
CA MET A 57 -10.21 -11.57 -6.07
C MET A 57 -11.30 -11.82 -5.03
N LEU A 58 -12.22 -10.87 -4.83
CA LEU A 58 -13.34 -11.01 -3.92
C LEU A 58 -14.63 -11.25 -4.73
N PRO A 59 -14.97 -12.51 -5.07
CA PRO A 59 -16.13 -12.84 -5.91
C PRO A 59 -17.44 -12.29 -5.31
N ILE A 60 -17.47 -12.09 -3.99
CA ILE A 60 -18.58 -11.49 -3.24
C ILE A 60 -18.90 -10.08 -3.74
N ILE A 61 -17.91 -9.29 -4.18
CA ILE A 61 -18.16 -7.92 -4.60
C ILE A 61 -18.94 -7.89 -5.93
N ASN A 62 -18.62 -8.78 -6.87
CA ASN A 62 -19.37 -8.90 -8.12
C ASN A 62 -20.83 -9.34 -7.89
N VAL A 63 -21.04 -10.25 -6.92
CA VAL A 63 -22.38 -10.67 -6.51
C VAL A 63 -23.15 -9.49 -5.92
N ILE A 64 -22.54 -8.73 -5.00
CA ILE A 64 -23.18 -7.56 -4.36
C ILE A 64 -23.48 -6.45 -5.39
N GLN A 65 -22.58 -6.19 -6.34
CA GLN A 65 -22.80 -5.16 -7.37
C GLN A 65 -23.99 -5.48 -8.29
N THR A 66 -24.24 -6.77 -8.54
CA THR A 66 -25.36 -7.22 -9.40
C THR A 66 -26.66 -7.38 -8.60
N TYR A 67 -26.58 -7.33 -7.27
CA TYR A 67 -27.70 -7.61 -6.38
C TYR A 67 -28.62 -6.39 -6.24
N GLN A 68 -29.90 -6.57 -6.54
CA GLN A 68 -30.91 -5.53 -6.32
C GLN A 68 -31.28 -5.48 -4.84
N LEU A 69 -30.48 -4.73 -4.06
CA LEU A 69 -30.65 -4.60 -2.60
C LEU A 69 -32.10 -4.34 -2.18
N LYS A 70 -32.82 -3.47 -2.90
CA LYS A 70 -34.21 -3.13 -2.54
C LYS A 70 -35.20 -4.29 -2.67
N ALA A 71 -34.98 -5.19 -3.63
CA ALA A 71 -35.92 -6.27 -3.93
C ALA A 71 -35.64 -7.52 -3.10
N PHE A 72 -34.37 -7.85 -2.89
CA PHE A 72 -33.98 -9.14 -2.31
C PHE A 72 -33.48 -9.05 -0.87
N PHE A 73 -33.02 -7.88 -0.39
CA PHE A 73 -32.48 -7.74 0.97
C PHE A 73 -33.49 -8.10 2.06
N LEU A 74 -34.75 -7.70 1.90
CA LEU A 74 -35.80 -8.02 2.87
C LEU A 74 -36.09 -9.53 2.92
N GLY A 75 -36.09 -10.21 1.77
CA GLY A 75 -36.29 -11.66 1.68
C GLY A 75 -35.13 -12.44 2.30
N ASP A 76 -33.90 -12.03 2.00
CA ASP A 76 -32.68 -12.66 2.55
C ASP A 76 -32.53 -12.38 4.05
N PHE A 77 -32.96 -11.21 4.53
CA PHE A 77 -32.95 -10.88 5.95
C PHE A 77 -33.98 -11.73 6.74
N ILE A 78 -35.22 -11.79 6.26
CA ILE A 78 -36.28 -12.58 6.92
C ILE A 78 -35.93 -14.08 6.84
N SER A 79 -35.49 -14.58 5.69
CA SER A 79 -35.10 -15.99 5.55
C SER A 79 -33.88 -16.33 6.40
N GLY A 80 -32.88 -15.45 6.48
CA GLY A 80 -31.70 -15.63 7.32
C GLY A 80 -32.04 -15.69 8.81
N ILE A 81 -33.00 -14.87 9.26
CA ILE A 81 -33.53 -14.94 10.63
C ILE A 81 -34.27 -16.25 10.86
N THR A 82 -35.17 -16.64 9.97
CA THR A 82 -35.96 -17.88 10.09
C THR A 82 -35.05 -19.11 10.10
N VAL A 83 -34.10 -19.20 9.18
CA VAL A 83 -33.11 -20.29 9.13
C VAL A 83 -32.24 -20.27 10.38
N GLY A 84 -31.79 -19.10 10.83
CA GLY A 84 -31.03 -18.95 12.08
C GLY A 84 -31.77 -19.51 13.30
N PHE A 85 -33.07 -19.23 13.43
CA PHE A 85 -33.90 -19.81 14.49
C PHE A 85 -34.09 -21.32 14.35
N MET A 86 -34.24 -21.83 13.13
CA MET A 86 -34.36 -23.26 12.86
C MET A 86 -33.07 -24.04 13.09
N GLN A 87 -31.91 -23.38 12.99
CA GLN A 87 -30.61 -24.01 13.14
C GLN A 87 -30.17 -24.15 14.61
N LEU A 88 -30.77 -23.36 15.51
CA LEU A 88 -30.57 -23.49 16.97
C LEU A 88 -30.94 -24.89 17.51
N PRO A 89 -32.09 -25.50 17.17
CA PRO A 89 -32.43 -26.86 17.60
C PRO A 89 -31.78 -27.96 16.76
N GLN A 90 -31.30 -27.69 15.54
CA GLN A 90 -30.74 -28.72 14.64
C GLN A 90 -29.28 -29.11 14.95
N GLY A 91 -28.62 -28.40 15.87
CA GLY A 91 -27.23 -28.65 16.29
C GLY A 91 -27.07 -29.43 17.60
N GLN A 92 -28.14 -30.09 18.08
CA GLN A 92 -28.11 -31.00 19.23
C GLN A 92 -28.28 -32.46 18.82
#